data_AF-A0A2S7PJE2-F1
#
_entry.id   AF-A0A2S7PJE2-F1
#
_cell.length_a   1.000
_cell.length_b   1.000
_cell.length_c   1.000
_cell.angle_alpha   90.00
_cell.angle_beta   90.00
_cell.angle_gamma   90.00
#
_symmetry.space_group_name_H-M   'P 1'
#
loop_
_entity.id
_entity.type
_entity.pdbx_description
1 polymer ?
#
loop_
_entity_poly.entity_id
_entity_poly.type
_entity_poly.pdbx_seq_one_letter_code
_entity_poly.pdbx_strand_id
1 'polypeptide(L)'
;MRSMRSSSSIFHIPSSAFKPQLQYLPLLTPRYQSSSTTITEAPSTSASKVNGPSSTLPATLSLPVREPNQPFFFKYAISLGKAYAAFYKTGVKNIYHNFIASQPLQELVDTKHKSSISAAVKAGDLSRSDFQLLVRNWHDVKRVPAFALVFIICGEFTPLVVVALSSVVPWTCRIPKQIDGDRKKLEERRKISFRNLTVPPPDNGVGVDGLERMQLLHISWSLGLRSSMWDWLGGQLPGLPNFMLRRKLRKRLKYLELDDELIRREGGVTGMDDEEIKMACVERGIDVVGRDMGDLKTDLKRWLRSVEKVDRESLFLTRPNMWPAKPDMK
;
A
#
# COMPACT_ATOMS: atom_id res chain seq x y z
N MET A 1 -48.86 2.49 41.86
CA MET A 1 -49.49 3.74 42.38
C MET A 1 -48.40 4.81 42.52
N ARG A 2 -48.68 6.03 42.02
CA ARG A 2 -47.88 7.30 42.06
C ARG A 2 -46.58 7.28 41.24
N SER A 3 -46.45 7.93 40.07
CA SER A 3 -46.76 9.29 39.58
C SER A 3 -45.88 10.43 40.14
N MET A 4 -44.96 10.86 39.26
CA MET A 4 -44.53 12.22 38.86
C MET A 4 -44.17 13.32 39.89
N ARG A 5 -43.01 13.97 39.67
CA ARG A 5 -42.78 15.36 39.16
C ARG A 5 -41.33 15.78 39.47
N SER A 6 -40.49 16.08 38.48
CA SER A 6 -40.30 17.36 37.76
C SER A 6 -39.59 18.45 38.58
N SER A 7 -38.43 18.91 38.09
CA SER A 7 -38.04 20.33 38.06
C SER A 7 -36.91 20.58 37.04
N SER A 8 -37.31 21.21 35.93
CA SER A 8 -36.73 22.35 35.18
C SER A 8 -35.62 23.15 35.90
N SER A 9 -34.68 23.88 35.27
CA SER A 9 -34.55 24.47 33.92
C SER A 9 -33.17 25.18 33.82
N ILE A 10 -32.55 25.38 32.65
CA ILE A 10 -32.41 26.65 31.87
C ILE A 10 -31.08 26.40 31.10
N PHE A 11 -31.01 26.41 29.76
CA PHE A 11 -30.72 27.59 28.95
C PHE A 11 -31.15 27.39 27.49
N HIS A 12 -31.84 28.41 26.99
CA HIS A 12 -32.22 28.67 25.60
C HIS A 12 -30.99 29.03 24.74
N ILE A 13 -30.93 28.54 23.49
CA ILE A 13 -30.08 29.11 22.43
C ILE A 13 -30.93 29.22 21.14
N PRO A 14 -30.90 30.36 20.42
CA PRO A 14 -31.85 30.66 19.35
C PRO A 14 -31.50 29.99 18.02
N SER A 15 -32.57 29.60 17.30
CA SER A 15 -32.54 29.16 15.91
C SER A 15 -32.33 30.38 15.00
N SER A 16 -31.20 30.43 14.28
CA SER A 16 -31.04 31.31 13.13
C SER A 16 -30.91 30.48 11.87
N ALA A 17 -31.86 30.70 10.96
CA ALA A 17 -31.93 30.07 9.65
C ALA A 17 -30.89 30.71 8.73
N PHE A 18 -29.87 29.94 8.34
CA PHE A 18 -28.97 30.31 7.26
C PHE A 18 -29.26 29.42 6.04
N LYS A 19 -29.86 30.01 5.01
CA LYS A 19 -30.04 29.39 3.70
C LYS A 19 -28.77 29.64 2.86
N PRO A 20 -28.01 28.62 2.42
CA PRO A 20 -26.96 28.85 1.45
C PRO A 20 -27.57 28.95 0.04
N GLN A 21 -27.44 30.15 -0.54
CA GLN A 21 -27.72 30.48 -1.92
C GLN A 21 -26.64 29.83 -2.81
N LEU A 22 -27.03 28.87 -3.65
CA LEU A 22 -26.15 28.26 -4.65
C LEU A 22 -25.87 29.27 -5.77
N GLN A 23 -24.69 29.88 -5.75
CA GLN A 23 -24.14 30.58 -6.91
C GLN A 23 -23.33 29.59 -7.75
N TYR A 24 -23.79 29.36 -8.98
CA TYR A 24 -23.11 28.56 -9.99
C TYR A 24 -21.87 29.32 -10.50
N LEU A 25 -20.68 28.76 -10.32
CA LEU A 25 -19.47 29.12 -11.05
C LEU A 25 -19.28 28.11 -12.21
N PRO A 26 -19.04 28.56 -13.45
CA PRO A 26 -18.77 27.65 -14.56
C PRO A 26 -17.40 27.02 -14.39
N LEU A 27 -17.36 25.70 -14.18
CA LEU A 27 -16.14 24.91 -14.17
C LEU A 27 -15.60 24.83 -15.60
N LEU A 28 -14.57 25.64 -15.88
CA LEU A 28 -13.66 25.42 -17.00
C LEU A 28 -13.03 24.04 -16.84
N THR A 29 -13.25 23.17 -17.82
CA THR A 29 -12.66 21.83 -17.87
C THR A 29 -11.21 21.94 -18.36
N PRO A 30 -10.19 21.56 -17.57
CA PRO A 30 -8.89 21.31 -18.13
C PRO A 30 -8.93 19.98 -18.87
N ARG A 31 -8.69 20.05 -20.19
CA ARG A 31 -8.44 18.91 -21.07
C ARG A 31 -7.18 18.19 -20.57
N TYR A 32 -7.33 17.14 -19.76
CA TYR A 32 -6.23 16.24 -19.44
C TYR A 32 -5.91 15.42 -20.69
N GLN A 33 -4.89 15.84 -21.45
CA GLN A 33 -4.21 14.99 -22.41
C GLN A 33 -3.47 13.91 -21.61
N SER A 34 -3.93 12.66 -21.72
CA SER A 34 -3.17 11.50 -21.26
C SER A 34 -2.04 11.25 -22.25
N SER A 35 -0.84 11.74 -21.95
CA SER A 35 0.37 11.26 -22.58
C SER A 35 0.64 9.84 -22.07
N SER A 36 0.17 8.84 -22.79
CA SER A 36 0.60 7.46 -22.62
C SER A 36 2.00 7.32 -23.24
N THR A 37 3.03 7.41 -22.40
CA THR A 37 4.38 7.02 -22.79
C THR A 37 4.40 5.50 -22.93
N THR A 38 4.45 5.02 -24.16
CA THR A 38 4.63 3.60 -24.48
C THR A 38 6.06 3.21 -24.10
N ILE A 39 6.23 2.59 -22.93
CA ILE A 39 7.48 1.86 -22.62
C ILE A 39 7.30 0.46 -23.19
N THR A 40 7.87 0.25 -24.37
CA THR A 40 8.14 -1.09 -24.90
C THR A 40 9.36 -1.63 -24.15
N GLU A 41 9.14 -2.38 -23.07
CA GLU A 41 10.22 -3.16 -22.44
C GLU A 41 10.30 -4.53 -23.13
N ALA A 42 11.37 -4.70 -23.91
CA ALA A 42 11.84 -6.00 -24.34
C ALA A 42 12.36 -6.81 -23.13
N PRO A 43 12.24 -8.15 -23.11
CA PRO A 43 12.70 -8.96 -22.00
C PRO A 43 14.23 -9.06 -22.02
N SER A 44 14.92 -8.22 -21.25
CA SER A 44 16.34 -8.41 -20.96
C SER A 44 16.51 -9.48 -19.88
N THR A 45 16.96 -10.65 -20.32
CA THR A 45 17.17 -11.88 -19.56
C THR A 45 18.42 -11.81 -18.66
N SER A 46 18.40 -10.95 -17.66
CA SER A 46 19.21 -11.12 -16.45
C SER A 46 18.27 -10.92 -15.27
N ALA A 47 17.94 -12.00 -14.55
CA ALA A 47 17.04 -11.91 -13.40
C ALA A 47 17.64 -10.95 -12.36
N SER A 48 17.04 -9.77 -12.22
CA SER A 48 17.48 -8.75 -11.27
C SER A 48 17.43 -9.31 -9.87
N LYS A 49 18.54 -9.23 -9.13
CA LYS A 49 18.57 -9.65 -7.72
C LYS A 49 17.82 -8.67 -6.82
N VAL A 50 17.85 -7.37 -7.16
CA VAL A 50 17.19 -6.33 -6.36
C VAL A 50 15.70 -6.20 -6.65
N ASN A 51 15.25 -6.37 -7.90
CA ASN A 51 13.84 -6.22 -8.24
C ASN A 51 13.07 -7.52 -8.02
N GLY A 52 11.90 -7.43 -7.38
CA GLY A 52 10.97 -8.55 -7.29
C GLY A 52 10.54 -9.03 -8.68
N PRO A 53 10.16 -10.31 -8.87
CA PRO A 53 9.72 -10.78 -10.18
C PRO A 53 8.52 -9.97 -10.67
N SER A 54 8.54 -9.54 -11.93
CA SER A 54 7.46 -8.74 -12.54
C SER A 54 6.11 -9.46 -12.51
N SER A 55 6.11 -10.80 -12.50
CA SER A 55 4.92 -11.63 -12.31
C SER A 55 4.24 -11.43 -10.95
N THR A 56 4.91 -10.85 -9.96
CA THR A 56 4.30 -10.51 -8.65
C THR A 56 3.58 -9.15 -8.66
N LEU A 57 3.77 -8.37 -9.72
CA LEU A 57 3.09 -7.10 -9.93
C LEU A 57 1.81 -7.31 -10.77
N PRO A 58 0.84 -6.38 -10.70
CA PRO A 58 -0.31 -6.42 -11.57
C PRO A 58 0.08 -6.31 -13.04
N ALA A 59 -0.58 -7.09 -13.90
CA ALA A 59 -0.34 -7.06 -15.33
C ALA A 59 -0.68 -5.69 -15.93
N THR A 60 -0.10 -5.35 -17.07
CA THR A 60 -0.44 -4.11 -17.79
C THR A 60 -1.88 -4.18 -18.29
N LEU A 61 -2.74 -3.26 -17.80
CA LEU A 61 -4.13 -3.15 -18.26
C LEU A 61 -4.21 -2.17 -19.44
N SER A 62 -4.23 -2.71 -20.66
CA SER A 62 -4.47 -1.92 -21.88
C SER A 62 -5.97 -1.82 -22.15
N LEU A 63 -6.54 -0.62 -21.97
CA LEU A 63 -7.96 -0.35 -22.22
C LEU A 63 -8.14 0.21 -23.63
N PRO A 64 -9.18 -0.23 -24.38
CA PRO A 64 -9.48 0.34 -25.68
C PRO A 64 -9.90 1.82 -25.52
N VAL A 65 -9.38 2.67 -26.41
CA VAL A 65 -9.84 4.06 -26.54
C VAL A 65 -11.14 4.06 -27.34
N ARG A 66 -12.16 4.77 -26.83
CA ARG A 66 -13.44 4.90 -27.53
C ARG A 66 -13.33 5.98 -28.60
N GLU A 67 -13.66 5.64 -29.84
CA GLU A 67 -13.74 6.63 -30.92
C GLU A 67 -14.87 7.64 -30.66
N PRO A 68 -14.72 8.93 -31.02
CA PRO A 68 -15.67 9.99 -30.68
C PRO A 68 -17.14 9.69 -31.04
N ASN A 69 -17.37 8.98 -32.16
CA ASN A 69 -18.71 8.65 -32.66
C ASN A 69 -19.08 7.17 -32.51
N GLN A 70 -18.27 6.36 -31.81
CA GLN A 70 -18.58 4.95 -31.64
C GLN A 70 -19.69 4.76 -30.59
N PRO A 71 -20.75 3.99 -30.91
CA PRO A 71 -21.76 3.63 -29.93
C PRO A 71 -21.12 2.81 -28.80
N PHE A 72 -21.53 3.08 -27.56
CA PHE A 72 -20.97 2.38 -26.39
C PHE A 72 -21.25 0.88 -26.43
N PHE A 73 -22.46 0.52 -26.84
CA PHE A 73 -22.93 -0.86 -26.80
C PHE A 73 -22.43 -1.71 -27.97
N PHE A 74 -22.34 -3.01 -27.69
CA PHE A 74 -21.82 -4.10 -28.51
C PHE A 74 -20.32 -4.04 -28.80
N LYS A 75 -19.81 -3.17 -29.69
CA LYS A 75 -18.39 -3.24 -30.09
C LYS A 75 -17.43 -2.79 -28.97
N TYR A 76 -17.62 -1.58 -28.45
CA TYR A 76 -16.74 -1.02 -27.42
C TYR A 76 -16.85 -1.82 -26.12
N ALA A 77 -18.07 -2.08 -25.64
CA ALA A 77 -18.31 -2.88 -24.43
C ALA A 77 -17.67 -4.28 -24.48
N ILE A 78 -17.77 -5.01 -25.61
CA ILE A 78 -17.12 -6.33 -25.76
C ILE A 78 -15.60 -6.18 -25.73
N SER A 79 -15.03 -5.20 -26.44
CA SER A 79 -13.57 -4.98 -26.44
C SER A 79 -13.04 -4.63 -25.04
N LEU A 80 -13.79 -3.81 -24.30
CA LEU A 80 -13.49 -3.43 -22.93
C LEU A 80 -13.56 -4.64 -21.99
N GLY A 81 -14.62 -5.45 -22.12
CA GLY A 81 -14.78 -6.69 -21.36
C GLY A 81 -13.65 -7.68 -21.62
N LYS A 82 -13.26 -7.87 -22.89
CA LYS A 82 -12.12 -8.72 -23.29
C LYS A 82 -10.80 -8.25 -22.66
N ALA A 83 -10.56 -6.93 -22.63
CA ALA A 83 -9.37 -6.37 -22.00
C ALA A 83 -9.29 -6.69 -20.50
N TYR A 84 -10.40 -6.49 -19.76
CA TYR A 84 -10.45 -6.86 -18.34
C TYR A 84 -10.34 -8.36 -18.11
N ALA A 85 -11.01 -9.18 -18.92
CA ALA A 85 -10.93 -10.64 -18.81
C ALA A 85 -9.50 -11.14 -19.04
N ALA A 86 -8.80 -10.60 -20.05
CA ALA A 86 -7.39 -10.92 -20.30
C ALA A 86 -6.49 -10.49 -19.13
N PHE A 87 -6.69 -9.30 -18.58
CA PHE A 87 -5.96 -8.81 -17.40
C PHE A 87 -6.13 -9.75 -16.20
N TYR A 88 -7.37 -10.09 -15.81
CA TYR A 88 -7.61 -10.97 -14.66
C TYR A 88 -7.11 -12.40 -14.90
N LYS A 89 -7.25 -12.93 -16.13
CA LYS A 89 -6.71 -14.24 -16.50
C LYS A 89 -5.20 -14.27 -16.32
N THR A 90 -4.50 -13.23 -16.76
CA THR A 90 -3.05 -13.09 -16.56
C THR A 90 -2.70 -12.97 -15.08
N GLY A 91 -3.43 -12.16 -14.31
CA GLY A 91 -3.23 -12.03 -12.87
C GLY A 91 -3.35 -13.37 -12.13
N VAL A 92 -4.42 -14.13 -12.37
CA VAL A 92 -4.61 -15.47 -11.76
C VAL A 92 -3.53 -16.45 -12.20
N LYS A 93 -3.14 -16.44 -13.49
CA LYS A 93 -2.04 -17.27 -13.99
C LYS A 93 -0.73 -16.94 -13.28
N ASN A 94 -0.46 -15.65 -13.04
CA ASN A 94 0.72 -15.19 -12.31
C ASN A 94 0.72 -15.67 -10.85
N ILE A 95 -0.42 -15.68 -10.15
CA ILE A 95 -0.51 -16.25 -8.79
C ILE A 95 -0.05 -17.70 -8.79
N TYR A 96 -0.54 -18.50 -9.74
CA TYR A 96 -0.15 -19.91 -9.85
C TYR A 96 1.35 -20.05 -10.14
N HIS A 97 1.89 -19.31 -11.11
CA HIS A 97 3.33 -19.34 -11.40
C HIS A 97 4.19 -18.93 -10.20
N ASN A 98 3.81 -17.85 -9.50
CA ASN A 98 4.52 -17.38 -8.31
C ASN A 98 4.45 -18.40 -7.17
N PHE A 99 3.32 -19.08 -7.02
CA PHE A 99 3.15 -20.15 -6.03
C PHE A 99 4.14 -21.28 -6.29
N ILE A 100 4.22 -21.78 -7.52
CA ILE A 100 5.17 -22.83 -7.92
C ILE A 100 6.62 -22.35 -7.75
N ALA A 101 6.95 -21.16 -8.26
CA ALA A 101 8.30 -20.60 -8.18
C ALA A 101 8.76 -20.35 -6.73
N SER A 102 7.82 -20.10 -5.81
CA SER A 102 8.14 -19.90 -4.39
C SER A 102 8.40 -21.19 -3.62
N GLN A 103 7.95 -22.36 -4.10
CA GLN A 103 8.09 -23.63 -3.39
C GLN A 103 9.56 -24.01 -3.08
N PRO A 104 10.49 -24.04 -4.06
CA PRO A 104 11.88 -24.42 -3.77
C PRO A 104 12.56 -23.44 -2.80
N LEU A 105 12.21 -22.16 -2.86
CA LEU A 105 12.71 -21.15 -1.93
C LEU A 105 12.15 -21.37 -0.52
N GLN A 106 10.87 -21.70 -0.41
CA GLN A 106 10.24 -22.02 0.87
C GLN A 106 10.84 -23.30 1.46
N GLU A 107 11.07 -24.34 0.67
CA GLU A 107 11.73 -25.57 1.08
C GLU A 107 13.17 -25.31 1.57
N LEU A 108 13.92 -24.47 0.86
CA LEU A 108 15.26 -24.04 1.30
C LEU A 108 15.20 -23.33 2.66
N VAL A 109 14.24 -22.43 2.86
CA VAL A 109 14.06 -21.70 4.13
C VAL A 109 13.66 -22.66 5.26
N ASP A 110 12.79 -23.63 4.98
CA ASP A 110 12.30 -24.58 5.98
C ASP A 110 13.38 -25.58 6.40
N THR A 111 14.09 -26.15 5.44
CA THR A 111 15.09 -27.21 5.68
C THR A 111 16.42 -26.64 6.19
N LYS A 112 17.02 -25.69 5.47
CA LYS A 112 18.35 -25.13 5.79
C LYS A 112 18.30 -24.12 6.93
N HIS A 113 17.20 -23.37 7.05
CA HIS A 113 17.09 -22.22 7.95
C HIS A 113 16.00 -22.36 9.03
N LYS A 114 15.44 -23.57 9.23
CA LYS A 114 14.43 -23.86 10.26
C LYS A 114 13.23 -22.89 10.18
N SER A 115 12.76 -22.64 8.97
CA SER A 115 11.66 -21.71 8.64
C SER A 115 11.95 -20.23 8.96
N SER A 116 13.22 -19.86 9.18
CA SER A 116 13.63 -18.49 9.47
C SER A 116 14.09 -17.76 8.20
N ILE A 117 13.19 -16.98 7.60
CA ILE A 117 13.53 -16.09 6.47
C ILE A 117 14.69 -15.13 6.83
N SER A 118 14.74 -14.67 8.09
CA SER A 118 15.83 -13.78 8.53
C SER A 118 17.18 -14.48 8.53
N ALA A 119 17.25 -15.76 8.91
CA ALA A 119 18.48 -16.53 8.84
C ALA A 119 18.91 -16.76 7.39
N ALA A 120 17.95 -17.08 6.51
CA ALA A 120 18.21 -17.27 5.09
C ALA A 120 18.75 -16.00 4.41
N VAL A 121 18.16 -14.84 4.70
CA VAL A 121 18.65 -13.53 4.21
C VAL A 121 20.06 -13.24 4.75
N LYS A 122 20.29 -13.41 6.05
CA LYS A 122 21.60 -13.16 6.69
C LYS A 122 22.70 -14.10 6.17
N ALA A 123 22.35 -15.34 5.84
CA ALA A 123 23.25 -16.32 5.23
C ALA A 123 23.56 -16.03 3.74
N GLY A 124 22.87 -15.07 3.12
CA GLY A 124 23.03 -14.76 1.70
C GLY A 124 22.34 -15.76 0.76
N ASP A 125 21.50 -16.65 1.28
CA ASP A 125 20.81 -17.68 0.49
C ASP A 125 19.54 -17.17 -0.20
N LEU A 126 19.07 -15.97 0.15
CA LEU A 126 17.94 -15.32 -0.51
C LEU A 126 18.35 -13.96 -1.05
N SER A 127 18.04 -13.71 -2.32
CA SER A 127 18.06 -12.36 -2.88
C SER A 127 16.84 -11.52 -2.44
N ARG A 128 16.84 -10.21 -2.73
CA ARG A 128 15.68 -9.33 -2.62
C ARG A 128 14.56 -9.85 -3.52
N SER A 129 14.89 -10.28 -4.74
CA SER A 129 13.93 -10.84 -5.68
C SER A 129 13.22 -12.05 -5.08
N ASP A 130 13.98 -12.97 -4.49
CA ASP A 130 13.46 -14.18 -3.82
C ASP A 130 12.61 -13.83 -2.60
N PHE A 131 13.09 -12.90 -1.77
CA PHE A 131 12.37 -12.41 -0.60
C PHE A 131 11.05 -11.76 -0.98
N GLN A 132 11.05 -10.91 -2.01
CA GLN A 132 9.83 -10.27 -2.52
C GLN A 132 8.88 -11.29 -3.13
N LEU A 133 9.38 -12.30 -3.87
CA LEU A 133 8.55 -13.40 -4.37
C LEU A 133 7.83 -14.14 -3.23
N LEU A 134 8.56 -14.54 -2.18
CA LEU A 134 7.98 -15.23 -1.02
C LEU A 134 6.91 -14.39 -0.33
N VAL A 135 7.21 -13.12 -0.02
CA VAL A 135 6.30 -12.23 0.71
C VAL A 135 5.04 -11.93 -0.09
N ARG A 136 5.19 -11.63 -1.39
CA ARG A 136 4.09 -11.28 -2.29
C ARG A 136 3.22 -12.48 -2.62
N ASN A 137 3.83 -13.63 -2.88
CA ASN A 137 3.09 -14.87 -3.12
C ASN A 137 2.23 -15.24 -1.91
N TRP A 138 2.80 -15.19 -0.70
CA TRP A 138 2.04 -15.48 0.52
C TRP A 138 0.89 -14.50 0.75
N HIS A 139 1.08 -13.23 0.39
CA HIS A 139 0.03 -12.22 0.43
C HIS A 139 -1.14 -12.57 -0.50
N ASP A 140 -0.84 -13.00 -1.73
CA ASP A 140 -1.82 -13.29 -2.77
C ASP A 140 -2.55 -14.61 -2.54
N VAL A 141 -1.83 -15.69 -2.23
CA VAL A 141 -2.41 -17.01 -1.92
C VAL A 141 -3.43 -16.92 -0.78
N LYS A 142 -3.17 -16.10 0.23
CA LYS A 142 -4.11 -15.88 1.35
C LYS A 142 -5.41 -15.19 0.96
N ARG A 143 -5.43 -14.50 -0.18
CA ARG A 143 -6.59 -13.77 -0.69
C ARG A 143 -7.34 -14.54 -1.76
N VAL A 144 -6.72 -15.55 -2.38
CA VAL A 144 -7.35 -16.40 -3.39
C VAL A 144 -8.70 -16.97 -2.93
N PRO A 145 -8.88 -17.51 -1.71
CA PRO A 145 -10.17 -18.07 -1.31
C PRO A 145 -11.29 -17.03 -1.30
N ALA A 146 -11.04 -15.85 -0.72
CA ALA A 146 -12.01 -14.77 -0.66
C ALA A 146 -12.28 -14.16 -2.06
N PHE A 147 -11.23 -14.05 -2.88
CA PHE A 147 -11.35 -13.58 -4.27
C PHE A 147 -12.15 -14.54 -5.15
N ALA A 148 -11.92 -15.86 -5.01
CA ALA A 148 -12.66 -16.89 -5.71
C ALA A 148 -14.14 -16.89 -5.30
N LEU A 149 -14.44 -16.68 -4.01
CA LEU A 149 -15.81 -16.55 -3.53
C LEU A 149 -16.53 -15.35 -4.18
N VAL A 150 -15.88 -14.19 -4.27
CA VAL A 150 -16.43 -13.02 -4.97
C VAL A 150 -16.71 -13.36 -6.44
N PHE A 151 -15.78 -14.06 -7.10
CA PHE A 151 -15.97 -14.47 -8.50
C PHE A 151 -17.15 -15.42 -8.68
N ILE A 152 -17.34 -16.39 -7.77
CA ILE A 152 -18.46 -17.34 -7.79
C ILE A 152 -19.80 -16.62 -7.59
N ILE A 153 -19.88 -15.68 -6.63
CA ILE A 153 -21.12 -14.97 -6.30
C ILE A 153 -21.47 -13.95 -7.39
N CYS A 154 -20.48 -13.19 -7.86
CA CYS A 154 -20.70 -12.07 -8.78
C CYS A 154 -20.65 -12.48 -10.25
N GLY A 155 -20.12 -13.67 -10.56
CA GLY A 155 -20.03 -14.21 -11.92
C GLY A 155 -19.42 -13.20 -12.90
N GLU A 156 -20.17 -12.88 -13.95
CA GLU A 156 -19.77 -11.91 -14.98
C GLU A 156 -19.69 -10.46 -14.47
N PHE A 157 -20.36 -10.12 -13.37
CA PHE A 157 -20.30 -8.78 -12.76
C PHE A 157 -19.04 -8.56 -11.88
N THR A 158 -18.16 -9.57 -11.78
CA THR A 158 -16.95 -9.50 -10.94
C THR A 158 -16.06 -8.27 -11.25
N PRO A 159 -15.82 -7.85 -12.51
CA PRO A 159 -15.04 -6.65 -12.78
C PRO A 159 -15.60 -5.37 -12.13
N LEU A 160 -16.93 -5.26 -11.97
CA LEU A 160 -17.57 -4.11 -11.32
C LEU A 160 -17.42 -4.17 -9.80
N VAL A 161 -17.56 -5.36 -9.21
CA VAL A 161 -17.48 -5.58 -7.76
C VAL A 161 -16.04 -5.46 -7.26
N VAL A 162 -15.08 -5.96 -8.04
CA VAL A 162 -13.66 -5.91 -7.70
C VAL A 162 -13.15 -4.47 -7.60
N VAL A 163 -13.66 -3.54 -8.42
CA VAL A 163 -13.32 -2.10 -8.33
C VAL A 163 -13.63 -1.55 -6.93
N ALA A 164 -14.70 -2.01 -6.29
CA ALA A 164 -15.11 -1.55 -4.96
C ALA A 164 -14.35 -2.21 -3.79
N LEU A 165 -13.71 -3.38 -4.00
CA LEU A 165 -13.17 -4.23 -2.92
C LEU A 165 -11.66 -4.47 -3.00
N SER A 166 -10.82 -3.43 -2.92
CA SER A 166 -9.34 -3.57 -3.02
C SER A 166 -8.69 -4.46 -1.95
N SER A 167 -9.38 -4.72 -0.84
CA SER A 167 -8.88 -5.53 0.29
C SER A 167 -8.82 -7.04 0.00
N VAL A 168 -9.73 -7.53 -0.84
CA VAL A 168 -9.90 -8.96 -1.17
C VAL A 168 -9.06 -9.36 -2.40
N VAL A 169 -8.65 -8.38 -3.20
CA VAL A 169 -8.02 -8.61 -4.50
C VAL A 169 -6.52 -8.90 -4.34
N PRO A 170 -6.01 -10.03 -4.87
CA PRO A 170 -4.58 -10.31 -4.98
C PRO A 170 -3.83 -9.20 -5.71
N TRP A 171 -2.58 -8.93 -5.38
CA TRP A 171 -1.78 -7.84 -5.97
C TRP A 171 -1.65 -7.96 -7.48
N THR A 172 -1.43 -9.18 -7.97
CA THR A 172 -1.43 -9.53 -9.41
C THR A 172 -2.71 -9.16 -10.16
N CYS A 173 -3.84 -9.00 -9.46
CA CYS A 173 -5.15 -8.68 -10.02
C CYS A 173 -5.61 -7.24 -9.73
N ARG A 174 -4.76 -6.38 -9.17
CA ARG A 174 -5.13 -5.00 -8.83
C ARG A 174 -5.08 -4.07 -10.04
N ILE A 175 -6.18 -3.38 -10.30
CA ILE A 175 -6.27 -2.41 -11.40
C ILE A 175 -5.45 -1.14 -11.03
N PRO A 176 -4.77 -0.48 -11.98
CA PRO A 176 -3.98 0.74 -11.71
C PRO A 176 -4.74 1.82 -10.92
N LYS A 177 -6.00 2.11 -11.30
CA LYS A 177 -6.84 3.06 -10.57
C LYS A 177 -7.06 2.70 -9.10
N GLN A 178 -7.08 1.41 -8.76
CA GLN A 178 -7.19 0.97 -7.36
C GLN A 178 -5.90 1.21 -6.59
N ILE A 179 -4.75 0.95 -7.20
CA ILE A 179 -3.44 1.19 -6.61
C ILE A 179 -3.28 2.69 -6.32
N ASP A 180 -3.61 3.54 -7.28
CA ASP A 180 -3.54 4.99 -7.12
C ASP A 180 -4.52 5.49 -6.06
N GLY A 181 -5.75 4.95 -6.04
CA GLY A 181 -6.75 5.25 -5.02
C GLY A 181 -6.30 4.84 -3.62
N ASP A 182 -5.73 3.65 -3.46
CA ASP A 182 -5.20 3.15 -2.20
C ASP A 182 -4.01 3.98 -1.71
N ARG A 183 -3.10 4.37 -2.61
CA ARG A 183 -1.97 5.27 -2.31
C ARG A 183 -2.47 6.64 -1.82
N LYS A 184 -3.39 7.28 -2.57
CA LYS A 184 -4.01 8.57 -2.17
C LYS A 184 -4.70 8.49 -0.81
N LYS A 185 -5.49 7.45 -0.57
CA LYS A 185 -6.17 7.24 0.72
C LYS A 185 -5.18 7.04 1.87
N LEU A 186 -4.08 6.35 1.62
CA LEU A 186 -3.03 6.15 2.63
C LEU A 186 -2.30 7.46 2.95
N GLU A 187 -1.93 8.25 1.95
CA GLU A 187 -1.27 9.54 2.14
C GLU A 187 -2.16 10.54 2.87
N GLU A 188 -3.45 10.61 2.55
CA GLU A 188 -4.38 11.47 3.27
C GLU A 188 -4.51 11.06 4.74
N ARG A 189 -4.61 9.75 5.03
CA ARG A 189 -4.61 9.24 6.41
C ARG A 189 -3.32 9.61 7.14
N ARG A 190 -2.17 9.46 6.49
CA ARG A 190 -0.86 9.84 7.03
C ARG A 190 -0.81 11.33 7.33
N LYS A 191 -1.23 12.18 6.39
CA LYS A 191 -1.32 13.63 6.56
C LYS A 191 -2.19 14.03 7.76
N ILE A 192 -3.39 13.47 7.87
CA ILE A 192 -4.28 13.70 9.02
C ILE A 192 -3.62 13.24 10.32
N SER A 193 -2.97 12.06 10.30
CA SER A 193 -2.31 11.51 11.48
C SER A 193 -1.14 12.37 11.96
N PHE A 194 -0.33 12.93 11.05
CA PHE A 194 0.75 13.86 11.39
C PHE A 194 0.23 15.19 11.93
N ARG A 195 -0.88 15.72 11.40
CA ARG A 195 -1.49 16.95 11.94
C ARG A 195 -1.93 16.79 13.40
N ASN A 196 -2.32 15.58 13.78
CA ASN A 196 -2.81 15.27 15.12
C ASN A 196 -1.71 14.67 16.03
N LEU A 197 -0.48 14.50 15.53
CA LEU A 197 0.64 13.94 16.30
C LEU A 197 1.24 15.05 17.17
N THR A 198 0.97 15.00 18.47
CA THR A 198 1.47 15.98 19.45
C THR A 198 2.61 15.45 20.32
N VAL A 199 2.91 14.15 20.22
CA VAL A 199 3.94 13.49 21.03
C VAL A 199 5.27 13.46 20.27
N PRO A 200 6.40 13.73 20.95
CA PRO A 200 7.71 13.63 20.32
C PRO A 200 8.06 12.17 19.97
N PRO A 201 9.03 11.95 19.06
CA PRO A 201 9.65 10.64 18.88
C PRO A 201 10.24 10.13 20.21
N PRO A 202 10.24 8.80 20.46
CA PRO A 202 10.88 8.24 21.64
C PRO A 202 12.40 8.39 21.53
N ASP A 203 13.07 8.28 22.67
CA ASP A 203 14.52 8.11 22.70
C ASP A 203 14.93 6.82 21.96
N ASN A 204 16.15 6.81 21.44
CA ASN A 204 16.71 5.63 20.78
C ASN A 204 16.85 4.45 21.77
N GLY A 205 16.63 3.23 21.30
CA GLY A 205 16.74 2.00 22.07
C GLY A 205 15.48 1.60 22.84
N VAL A 206 14.44 2.43 22.84
CA VAL A 206 13.15 2.15 23.51
C VAL A 206 12.42 0.98 22.84
N GLY A 207 12.59 0.83 21.53
CA GLY A 207 11.98 -0.22 20.72
C GLY A 207 10.44 -0.19 20.73
N VAL A 208 9.84 -1.22 20.13
CA VAL A 208 8.38 -1.28 19.98
C VAL A 208 7.65 -1.31 21.30
N ASP A 209 8.21 -1.84 22.40
CA ASP A 209 7.49 -2.01 23.67
C ASP A 209 7.38 -0.75 24.51
N GLY A 210 8.31 0.19 24.38
CA GLY A 210 8.20 1.48 25.05
C GLY A 210 7.42 2.55 24.27
N LEU A 211 6.93 2.25 23.06
CA LEU A 211 6.07 3.18 22.34
C LEU A 211 4.75 3.44 23.08
N GLU A 212 4.37 4.71 23.16
CA GLU A 212 3.10 5.16 23.69
C GLU A 212 1.93 4.77 22.77
N ARG A 213 0.71 4.78 23.33
CA ARG A 213 -0.50 4.46 22.54
C ARG A 213 -0.68 5.39 21.34
N MET A 214 -0.45 6.70 21.52
CA MET A 214 -0.61 7.67 20.42
C MET A 214 0.43 7.47 19.31
N GLN A 215 1.67 7.14 19.67
CA GLN A 215 2.71 6.78 18.71
C GLN A 215 2.34 5.51 17.93
N LEU A 216 1.88 4.46 18.61
CA LEU A 216 1.43 3.21 17.96
C LEU A 216 0.27 3.45 17.00
N LEU A 217 -0.71 4.26 17.39
CA LEU A 217 -1.86 4.59 16.56
C LEU A 217 -1.42 5.40 15.33
N HIS A 218 -0.55 6.38 15.52
CA HIS A 218 0.02 7.17 14.44
C HIS A 218 0.73 6.27 13.41
N ILE A 219 1.70 5.47 13.86
CA ILE A 219 2.47 4.59 12.96
C ILE A 219 1.53 3.62 12.24
N SER A 220 0.56 3.05 12.94
CA SER A 220 -0.43 2.14 12.35
C SER A 220 -1.28 2.80 11.27
N TRP A 221 -1.71 4.05 11.47
CA TRP A 221 -2.47 4.82 10.49
C TRP A 221 -1.61 5.25 9.30
N SER A 222 -0.44 5.83 9.56
CA SER A 222 0.51 6.33 8.58
C SER A 222 1.04 5.23 7.64
N LEU A 223 1.19 4.00 8.13
CA LEU A 223 1.66 2.84 7.36
C LEU A 223 0.53 1.93 6.86
N GLY A 224 -0.73 2.23 7.19
CA GLY A 224 -1.88 1.43 6.77
C GLY A 224 -1.90 0.02 7.38
N LEU A 225 -1.38 -0.15 8.61
CA LEU A 225 -1.36 -1.46 9.30
C LEU A 225 -2.75 -1.86 9.85
N ARG A 226 -3.74 -0.97 9.81
CA ARG A 226 -5.12 -1.24 10.24
C ARG A 226 -5.88 -2.10 9.21
N SER A 227 -6.72 -3.02 9.68
CA SER A 227 -7.63 -3.77 8.81
C SER A 227 -8.83 -2.89 8.44
N SER A 228 -9.20 -2.84 7.16
CA SER A 228 -10.34 -2.04 6.66
C SER A 228 -11.67 -2.39 7.36
N MET A 229 -11.87 -3.64 7.80
CA MET A 229 -13.03 -4.04 8.60
C MET A 229 -13.18 -3.25 9.91
N TRP A 230 -12.08 -2.73 10.46
CA TRP A 230 -12.10 -1.93 11.69
C TRP A 230 -12.48 -0.47 11.44
N ASP A 231 -12.39 0.00 10.20
CA ASP A 231 -12.93 1.29 9.81
C ASP A 231 -14.46 1.19 9.66
N TRP A 232 -14.96 0.05 9.16
CA TRP A 232 -16.38 -0.24 8.98
C TRP A 232 -17.15 -0.44 10.28
N LEU A 233 -16.56 -1.05 11.31
CA LEU A 233 -17.23 -1.33 12.59
C LEU A 233 -17.41 -0.09 13.51
N GLY A 234 -17.50 1.12 12.94
CA GLY A 234 -17.72 2.37 13.67
C GLY A 234 -16.47 2.90 14.36
N GLY A 235 -15.44 3.29 13.58
CA GLY A 235 -14.10 3.72 14.02
C GLY A 235 -14.00 4.97 14.92
N GLN A 236 -14.86 5.13 15.92
CA GLN A 236 -14.82 6.17 16.97
C GLN A 236 -14.57 5.64 18.40
N LEU A 237 -14.29 4.34 18.58
CA LEU A 237 -13.79 3.73 19.82
C LEU A 237 -12.36 3.18 19.59
N PRO A 238 -11.48 3.09 20.61
CA PRO A 238 -10.15 3.72 20.64
C PRO A 238 -9.08 3.15 19.67
N GLY A 239 -9.44 2.37 18.67
CA GLY A 239 -8.56 1.71 17.71
C GLY A 239 -8.23 0.28 18.14
N LEU A 240 -7.27 -0.35 17.45
CA LEU A 240 -6.78 -1.67 17.81
C LEU A 240 -6.18 -1.67 19.23
N PRO A 241 -6.29 -2.78 19.99
CA PRO A 241 -5.55 -2.95 21.24
C PRO A 241 -4.02 -2.81 21.05
N ASN A 242 -3.31 -2.30 22.06
CA ASN A 242 -1.87 -2.04 21.98
C ASN A 242 -1.07 -3.29 21.59
N PHE A 243 -1.37 -4.46 22.16
CA PHE A 243 -0.66 -5.70 21.83
C PHE A 243 -0.77 -6.06 20.34
N MET A 244 -1.92 -5.80 19.71
CA MET A 244 -2.11 -6.04 18.27
C MET A 244 -1.34 -5.02 17.44
N LEU A 245 -1.34 -3.75 17.83
CA LEU A 245 -0.56 -2.69 17.18
C LEU A 245 0.93 -3.01 17.24
N ARG A 246 1.46 -3.33 18.43
CA ARG A 246 2.86 -3.75 18.62
C ARG A 246 3.20 -4.96 17.77
N ARG A 247 2.36 -6.01 17.75
CA ARG A 247 2.58 -7.21 16.93
C ARG A 247 2.66 -6.88 15.43
N LYS A 248 1.74 -6.05 14.92
CA LYS A 248 1.75 -5.64 13.51
C LYS A 248 2.98 -4.78 13.18
N LEU A 249 3.34 -3.87 14.08
CA LEU A 249 4.53 -3.03 13.93
C LEU A 249 5.81 -3.86 13.92
N ARG A 250 6.01 -4.80 14.87
CA ARG A 250 7.15 -5.72 14.87
C ARG A 250 7.26 -6.51 13.55
N LYS A 251 6.13 -7.00 13.04
CA LYS A 251 6.12 -7.71 11.74
C LYS A 251 6.58 -6.78 10.60
N ARG A 252 6.11 -5.54 10.57
CA ARG A 252 6.51 -4.55 9.56
C ARG A 252 7.98 -4.17 9.69
N LEU A 253 8.46 -3.93 10.91
CA LEU A 253 9.87 -3.63 11.17
C LEU A 253 10.79 -4.76 10.74
N LYS A 254 10.46 -6.01 11.09
CA LYS A 254 11.21 -7.19 10.64
C LYS A 254 11.25 -7.30 9.11
N TYR A 255 10.13 -7.03 8.43
CA TYR A 255 10.11 -7.00 6.97
C TYR A 255 11.03 -5.91 6.41
N LEU A 256 10.95 -4.68 6.93
CA LEU A 256 11.75 -3.56 6.47
C LEU A 256 13.24 -3.72 6.78
N GLU A 257 13.59 -4.33 7.91
CA GLU A 257 14.98 -4.66 8.25
C GLU A 257 15.61 -5.56 7.18
N LEU A 258 14.89 -6.64 6.80
CA LEU A 258 15.34 -7.55 5.76
C LEU A 258 15.36 -6.88 4.38
N ASP A 259 14.33 -6.11 4.03
CA ASP A 259 14.27 -5.41 2.73
C ASP A 259 15.35 -4.32 2.62
N ASP A 260 15.60 -3.53 3.67
CA ASP A 260 16.67 -2.53 3.71
C ASP A 260 18.05 -3.18 3.50
N GLU A 261 18.32 -4.32 4.16
CA GLU A 261 19.56 -5.08 4.00
C GLU A 261 19.74 -5.59 2.56
N LEU A 262 18.69 -6.20 2.01
CA LEU A 262 18.71 -6.74 0.65
C LEU A 262 18.88 -5.63 -0.40
N ILE A 263 18.25 -4.47 -0.21
CA ILE A 263 18.45 -3.30 -1.09
C ILE A 263 19.92 -2.88 -1.07
N ARG A 264 20.55 -2.73 0.11
CA ARG A 264 21.96 -2.34 0.20
C ARG A 264 22.87 -3.34 -0.49
N ARG A 265 22.59 -4.63 -0.35
CA ARG A 265 23.47 -5.71 -0.84
C ARG A 265 23.39 -5.94 -2.35
N GLU A 266 22.26 -5.70 -3.01
CA GLU A 266 21.98 -6.30 -4.32
C GLU A 266 21.81 -5.33 -5.49
N GLY A 267 22.19 -4.07 -5.30
CA GLY A 267 22.18 -3.05 -6.36
C GLY A 267 21.79 -1.66 -5.88
N GLY A 268 21.39 -1.53 -4.61
CA GLY A 268 20.96 -0.26 -4.04
C GLY A 268 19.71 0.30 -4.71
N VAL A 269 19.37 1.53 -4.36
CA VAL A 269 18.21 2.25 -4.93
C VAL A 269 18.36 2.51 -6.43
N THR A 270 19.58 2.53 -6.95
CA THR A 270 19.88 2.78 -8.37
C THR A 270 19.52 1.61 -9.28
N GLY A 271 19.62 0.38 -8.78
CA GLY A 271 19.24 -0.83 -9.53
C GLY A 271 17.74 -1.14 -9.49
N MET A 272 16.95 -0.36 -8.75
CA MET A 272 15.53 -0.61 -8.56
C MET A 272 14.67 -0.03 -9.68
N ASP A 273 13.66 -0.79 -10.10
CA ASP A 273 12.66 -0.35 -11.06
C ASP A 273 11.72 0.70 -10.44
N ASP A 274 11.07 1.52 -11.27
CA ASP A 274 10.29 2.66 -10.78
C ASP A 274 9.12 2.26 -9.87
N GLU A 275 8.39 1.19 -10.19
CA GLU A 275 7.31 0.70 -9.32
C GLU A 275 7.85 0.05 -8.04
N GLU A 276 9.03 -0.59 -8.07
CA GLU A 276 9.69 -1.13 -6.87
C GLU A 276 10.07 -0.01 -5.92
N ILE A 277 10.57 1.12 -6.44
CA ILE A 277 10.88 2.31 -5.64
C ILE A 277 9.61 2.89 -5.02
N LYS A 278 8.52 3.04 -5.79
CA LYS A 278 7.24 3.55 -5.27
C LYS A 278 6.71 2.64 -4.17
N MET A 279 6.74 1.32 -4.35
CA MET A 279 6.32 0.35 -3.32
C MET A 279 7.19 0.46 -2.07
N ALA A 280 8.52 0.45 -2.22
CA ALA A 280 9.46 0.59 -1.12
C ALA A 280 9.26 1.89 -0.33
N CYS A 281 8.99 2.99 -1.02
CA CYS A 281 8.65 4.29 -0.43
C CYS A 281 7.35 4.21 0.39
N VAL A 282 6.28 3.67 -0.19
CA VAL A 282 4.99 3.51 0.49
C VAL A 282 5.11 2.65 1.74
N GLU A 283 5.88 1.55 1.69
CA GLU A 283 6.10 0.64 2.81
C GLU A 283 6.82 1.29 4.00
N ARG A 284 7.65 2.30 3.71
CA ARG A 284 8.42 3.12 4.67
C ARG A 284 7.70 4.40 5.10
N GLY A 285 6.50 4.65 4.59
CA GLY A 285 5.70 5.82 4.97
C GLY A 285 6.03 7.10 4.17
N ILE A 286 6.68 6.98 3.01
CA ILE A 286 6.97 8.10 2.12
C ILE A 286 5.77 8.31 1.18
N ASP A 287 5.42 9.58 0.93
CA ASP A 287 4.35 9.99 -0.01
C ASP A 287 4.89 9.89 -1.46
N VAL A 288 4.15 9.24 -2.36
CA VAL A 288 4.54 8.95 -3.75
C VAL A 288 3.62 9.56 -4.81
N VAL A 289 2.39 9.93 -4.46
CA VAL A 289 1.42 10.45 -5.43
C VAL A 289 1.89 11.80 -5.97
N GLY A 290 2.03 11.89 -7.29
CA GLY A 290 2.40 13.14 -7.98
C GLY A 290 3.86 13.57 -7.77
N ARG A 291 4.71 12.68 -7.26
CA ARG A 291 6.13 12.98 -7.01
C ARG A 291 7.03 12.48 -8.14
N ASP A 292 8.13 13.21 -8.36
CA ASP A 292 9.15 12.83 -9.33
C ASP A 292 9.98 11.62 -8.84
N MET A 293 10.41 10.78 -9.77
CA MET A 293 11.19 9.57 -9.45
C MET A 293 12.56 9.89 -8.82
N GLY A 294 13.21 10.99 -9.21
CA GLY A 294 14.48 11.42 -8.63
C GLY A 294 14.35 11.77 -7.16
N ASP A 295 13.25 12.41 -6.80
CA ASP A 295 12.93 12.72 -5.41
C ASP A 295 12.68 11.47 -4.57
N LEU A 296 11.89 10.53 -5.10
CA LEU A 296 11.61 9.26 -4.41
C LEU A 296 12.87 8.44 -4.18
N LYS A 297 13.77 8.39 -5.18
CA LYS A 297 15.10 7.76 -5.03
C LYS A 297 15.91 8.46 -3.93
N THR A 298 15.84 9.79 -3.85
CA THR A 298 16.54 10.58 -2.83
C THR A 298 16.00 10.28 -1.43
N ASP A 299 14.68 10.29 -1.25
CA ASP A 299 14.05 10.00 0.04
C ASP A 299 14.27 8.55 0.49
N LEU A 300 14.25 7.59 -0.44
CA LEU A 300 14.53 6.19 -0.12
C LEU A 300 16.00 5.98 0.31
N LYS A 301 16.96 6.62 -0.38
CA LYS A 301 18.37 6.63 0.07
C LYS A 301 18.51 7.29 1.45
N ARG A 302 17.78 8.38 1.68
CA ARG A 302 17.75 9.07 2.97
C ARG A 302 17.22 8.19 4.08
N TRP A 303 16.16 7.41 3.84
CA TRP A 303 15.66 6.40 4.77
C TRP A 303 16.76 5.40 5.14
N LEU A 304 17.39 4.77 4.15
CA LEU A 304 18.41 3.73 4.34
C LEU A 304 19.62 4.21 5.16
N ARG A 305 20.01 5.48 5.02
CA ARG A 305 21.06 6.09 5.83
C ARG A 305 20.59 6.53 7.22
N SER A 306 19.31 6.85 7.37
CA SER A 306 18.76 7.33 8.64
C SER A 306 18.55 6.21 9.64
N VAL A 307 18.21 5.01 9.16
CA VAL A 307 18.06 3.81 10.02
C VAL A 307 19.39 3.33 10.64
N GLU A 308 20.53 3.86 10.20
CA GLU A 308 21.84 3.62 10.84
C GLU A 308 22.09 4.55 12.05
N LYS A 309 21.31 5.64 12.17
CA LYS A 309 21.49 6.67 13.20
C LYS A 309 20.40 6.66 14.27
N VAL A 310 19.19 6.27 13.90
CA VAL A 310 18.02 6.26 14.79
C VAL A 310 17.16 5.03 14.50
N ASP A 311 16.35 4.67 15.47
CA ASP A 311 15.41 3.56 15.32
C ASP A 311 14.36 3.86 14.24
N ARG A 312 13.90 2.81 13.55
CA ARG A 312 12.90 2.92 12.47
C ARG A 312 11.58 3.50 12.97
N GLU A 313 11.22 3.18 14.21
CA GLU A 313 10.06 3.68 14.91
C GLU A 313 10.07 5.22 14.97
N SER A 314 11.22 5.81 15.26
CA SER A 314 11.42 7.27 15.32
C SER A 314 11.30 7.91 13.94
N LEU A 315 11.73 7.22 12.88
CA LEU A 315 11.54 7.68 11.50
C LEU A 315 10.07 7.71 11.09
N PHE A 316 9.25 6.78 11.58
CA PHE A 316 7.80 6.79 11.29
C PHE A 316 7.03 7.91 11.99
N LEU A 317 7.61 8.49 13.05
CA LEU A 317 7.03 9.60 13.80
C LEU A 317 7.49 10.97 13.27
N THR A 318 8.33 10.98 12.24
CA THR A 318 8.87 12.19 11.62
C THR A 318 8.67 12.17 10.11
N ARG A 319 8.66 13.36 9.48
CA ARG A 319 8.55 13.47 8.02
C ARG A 319 9.94 13.29 7.38
N PRO A 320 10.03 12.86 6.11
CA PRO A 320 11.32 12.62 5.44
C PRO A 320 12.30 13.80 5.50
N ASN A 321 11.79 15.03 5.45
CA ASN A 321 12.60 16.25 5.57
C ASN A 321 13.30 16.41 6.93
N MET A 322 12.77 15.80 7.99
CA MET A 322 13.30 15.84 9.36
C MET A 322 14.22 14.67 9.71
N TRP A 323 14.40 13.71 8.79
CA TRP A 323 15.27 12.56 9.06
C TRP A 323 16.76 12.97 9.18
N PRO A 324 17.54 12.28 10.03
CA PRO A 324 18.91 12.70 10.39
C PRO A 324 19.95 12.53 9.28
N ALA A 325 19.70 11.71 8.25
CA ALA A 325 20.55 11.72 7.07
C ALA A 325 20.21 12.95 6.22
N LYS A 326 21.22 13.67 5.73
CA LYS A 326 21.01 14.77 4.77
C LYS A 326 20.77 14.18 3.36
N PRO A 327 20.02 14.90 2.49
CA PRO A 327 19.92 14.53 1.08
C PRO A 327 21.30 14.59 0.42
N ASP A 328 21.52 13.77 -0.60
CA ASP A 328 22.73 13.86 -1.42
C ASP A 328 22.68 15.21 -2.16
N MET A 329 23.58 16.13 -1.81
CA MET A 329 23.73 17.36 -2.60
C MET A 329 24.24 16.94 -3.97
N LYS A 330 23.43 17.21 -5.00
CA LYS A 330 23.77 16.95 -6.40
C LYS A 330 24.91 17.83 -6.86
#